data_AF-A0A973FQ35-F1
#
_entry.id   AF-A0A973FQ35-F1
#
_cell.length_a   1.000
_cell.length_b   1.000
_cell.length_c   1.000
_cell.angle_alpha   90.00
_cell.angle_beta   90.00
_cell.angle_gamma   90.00
#
_symmetry.space_group_name_H-M   'P 1'
#
loop_
_entity.id
_entity.type
_entity.pdbx_description
1 polymer ?
#
loop_
_entity_poly.entity_id
_entity_poly.type
_entity_poly.pdbx_seq_one_letter_code
_entity_poly.pdbx_strand_id
1 'polypeptide(L)'
;MSGEDARCSIVDLAERLLPGLGAQIALRGGAWLDGRRVAEPDMRPQAGQQLVLRPPPEAGYTNCTLVAADIAYEDTWLVALHKRLGWYVGATPWDDHGHTLAAAARYLRHRDGSAPPLHLAHQLDRDTSGILLISKAPMANPQLTAAFAGGQVEKLYRALVLGAPPEAGVVRSGHGRAASGRWRLYPLDELGRSLP
;
A
#
# COMPACT_ATOMS: atom_id res chain seq x y z
N MET A 1 -8.07 -19.30 20.00
CA MET A 1 -7.47 -18.86 21.28
C MET A 1 -8.22 -19.49 22.44
N SER A 2 -7.51 -19.90 23.50
CA SER A 2 -8.10 -20.50 24.72
C SER A 2 -8.74 -19.44 25.63
N GLY A 3 -9.44 -19.85 26.68
CA GLY A 3 -10.02 -18.93 27.68
C GLY A 3 -8.98 -18.15 28.50
N GLU A 4 -7.74 -18.67 28.61
CA GLU A 4 -6.64 -17.97 29.26
C GLU A 4 -6.04 -16.87 28.37
N ASP A 5 -6.01 -17.10 27.06
CA ASP A 5 -5.50 -16.14 26.09
C ASP A 5 -6.35 -14.86 26.01
N ALA A 6 -7.65 -14.94 26.30
CA ALA A 6 -8.55 -13.77 26.36
C ALA A 6 -8.19 -12.75 27.47
N ARG A 7 -7.25 -13.09 28.36
CA ARG A 7 -6.75 -12.22 29.43
C ARG A 7 -5.48 -11.43 29.03
N CYS A 8 -4.94 -11.65 27.83
CA CYS A 8 -3.76 -10.96 27.31
C CYS A 8 -4.13 -9.99 26.18
N SER A 9 -3.33 -8.95 25.96
CA SER A 9 -3.50 -8.08 24.78
C SER A 9 -3.11 -8.81 23.49
N ILE A 10 -3.51 -8.29 22.33
CA ILE A 10 -3.05 -8.84 21.04
C ILE A 10 -1.52 -8.77 20.91
N VAL A 11 -0.89 -7.70 21.41
CA VAL A 11 0.58 -7.59 21.45
C VAL A 11 1.20 -8.73 22.25
N ASP A 12 0.72 -8.96 23.48
CA ASP A 12 1.26 -10.00 24.36
C ASP A 12 1.05 -11.39 23.77
N LEU A 13 -0.13 -11.64 23.20
CA LEU A 13 -0.42 -12.91 22.53
C LEU A 13 0.44 -13.10 21.30
N ALA A 14 0.65 -12.06 20.50
CA ALA A 14 1.48 -12.14 19.33
C ALA A 14 2.93 -12.48 19.72
N GLU A 15 3.46 -11.82 20.76
CA GLU A 15 4.80 -12.09 21.28
C GLU A 15 4.94 -13.52 21.82
N ARG A 16 3.91 -14.05 22.49
CA ARG A 16 3.89 -15.47 22.91
C ARG A 16 3.88 -16.44 21.73
N LEU A 17 3.20 -16.11 20.65
CA LEU A 17 3.10 -16.95 19.44
C LEU A 17 4.38 -16.91 18.58
N LEU A 18 5.01 -15.75 18.48
CA LEU A 18 6.26 -15.53 17.74
C LEU A 18 7.24 -14.71 18.59
N PRO A 19 7.96 -15.34 19.53
CA PRO A 19 8.90 -14.64 20.40
C PRO A 19 9.97 -13.87 19.62
N GLY A 20 10.21 -12.61 20.01
CA GLY A 20 11.17 -11.70 19.40
C GLY A 20 10.66 -10.91 18.18
N LEU A 21 9.47 -11.21 17.67
CA LEU A 21 8.92 -10.58 16.47
C LEU A 21 7.43 -10.26 16.56
N GLY A 22 6.67 -11.03 17.34
CA GLY A 22 5.21 -10.99 17.41
C GLY A 22 4.67 -9.63 17.85
N ALA A 23 5.24 -9.04 18.90
CA ALA A 23 4.87 -7.70 19.33
C ALA A 23 5.05 -6.67 18.20
N GLN A 24 6.19 -6.72 17.49
CA GLN A 24 6.44 -5.82 16.36
C GLN A 24 5.44 -6.04 15.22
N ILE A 25 5.07 -7.30 14.91
CA ILE A 25 4.04 -7.60 13.91
C ILE A 25 2.70 -6.96 14.29
N ALA A 26 2.26 -7.12 15.54
CA ALA A 26 1.02 -6.52 16.00
C ALA A 26 1.06 -4.99 15.92
N LEU A 27 2.15 -4.37 16.41
CA LEU A 27 2.34 -2.92 16.40
C LEU A 27 2.47 -2.32 15.01
N ARG A 28 2.93 -3.09 14.02
CA ARG A 28 2.99 -2.68 12.60
C ARG A 28 1.69 -2.96 11.83
N GLY A 29 0.66 -3.46 12.51
CA GLY A 29 -0.65 -3.78 11.93
C GLY A 29 -0.73 -5.15 11.25
N GLY A 30 0.30 -5.98 11.34
CA GLY A 30 0.31 -7.33 10.77
C GLY A 30 -0.53 -8.36 11.54
N ALA A 31 -1.24 -7.96 12.60
CA ALA A 31 -2.16 -8.83 13.34
C ALA A 31 -3.60 -8.75 12.79
N TRP A 32 -4.24 -9.91 12.65
CA TRP A 32 -5.60 -10.04 12.12
C TRP A 32 -6.44 -10.95 13.01
N LEU A 33 -7.64 -10.50 13.40
CA LEU A 33 -8.63 -11.28 14.15
C LEU A 33 -9.80 -11.63 13.23
N ASP A 34 -10.10 -12.93 13.09
CA ASP A 34 -11.22 -13.44 12.28
C ASP A 34 -11.25 -12.83 10.86
N GLY A 35 -10.07 -12.68 10.26
CA GLY A 35 -9.90 -12.11 8.92
C GLY A 35 -9.95 -10.59 8.83
N ARG A 36 -10.08 -9.85 9.94
CA ARG A 36 -10.03 -8.38 9.99
C ARG A 36 -8.75 -7.90 10.65
N ARG A 37 -8.13 -6.86 10.11
CA ARG A 37 -6.92 -6.25 10.71
C ARG A 37 -7.26 -5.69 12.09
N VAL A 38 -6.38 -5.92 13.05
CA VAL A 38 -6.45 -5.34 14.39
C VAL A 38 -6.04 -3.86 14.31
N ALA A 39 -6.96 -2.96 14.67
CA ALA A 39 -6.69 -1.52 14.69
C ALA A 39 -6.04 -1.06 16.00
N GLU A 40 -6.43 -1.67 17.13
CA GLU A 40 -5.89 -1.36 18.46
C GLU A 40 -5.12 -2.58 18.97
N PRO A 41 -3.78 -2.60 18.85
CA PRO A 41 -2.99 -3.78 19.19
C PRO A 41 -3.02 -4.12 20.69
N ASP A 42 -3.35 -3.15 21.55
CA ASP A 42 -3.50 -3.37 23.00
C ASP A 42 -4.87 -3.97 23.39
N MET A 43 -5.78 -4.17 22.43
CA MET A 43 -7.09 -4.77 22.69
C MET A 43 -6.95 -6.21 23.21
N ARG A 44 -7.96 -6.69 23.94
CA ARG A 44 -8.04 -8.08 24.40
C ARG A 44 -9.01 -8.85 23.50
N PRO A 45 -8.63 -10.00 22.91
CA PRO A 45 -9.53 -10.80 22.11
C PRO A 45 -10.56 -11.55 22.97
N GLN A 46 -11.66 -11.94 22.35
CA GLN A 46 -12.61 -12.88 22.92
C GLN A 46 -12.12 -14.33 22.72
N ALA A 47 -12.48 -15.21 23.65
CA ALA A 47 -12.21 -16.63 23.52
C ALA A 47 -12.87 -17.19 22.25
N GLY A 48 -12.18 -18.12 21.58
CA GLY A 48 -12.67 -18.71 20.32
C GLY A 48 -12.30 -17.93 19.04
N GLN A 49 -11.88 -16.66 19.14
CA GLN A 49 -11.41 -15.93 17.95
C GLN A 49 -10.09 -16.51 17.41
N GLN A 50 -9.85 -16.30 16.11
CA GLN A 50 -8.63 -16.70 15.41
C GLN A 50 -7.72 -15.48 15.19
N LEU A 51 -6.54 -15.50 15.82
CA LEU A 51 -5.46 -14.55 15.58
C LEU A 51 -4.53 -15.08 14.49
N VAL A 52 -4.33 -14.29 13.43
CA VAL A 52 -3.37 -14.54 12.35
C VAL A 52 -2.33 -13.42 12.36
N LEU A 53 -1.06 -13.81 12.41
CA LEU A 53 0.07 -12.91 12.30
C LEU A 53 0.64 -12.98 10.87
N ARG A 54 0.83 -11.82 10.24
CA ARG A 54 1.44 -11.67 8.92
C ARG A 54 2.82 -11.03 9.11
N PRO A 55 3.91 -11.81 9.13
CA PRO A 55 5.25 -11.27 9.27
C PRO A 55 5.63 -10.44 8.03
N PRO A 56 6.58 -9.49 8.17
CA PRO A 56 7.11 -8.76 7.02
C PRO A 56 7.89 -9.70 6.08
N PRO A 57 8.15 -9.27 4.83
CA PRO A 57 9.09 -9.97 3.96
C PRO A 57 10.49 -9.99 4.58
N GLU A 58 11.39 -10.80 4.01
CA GLU A 58 12.78 -10.94 4.47
C GLU A 58 13.53 -9.60 4.56
N ALA A 59 13.25 -8.68 3.63
CA ALA A 59 13.79 -7.31 3.65
C ALA A 59 13.31 -6.45 4.84
N GLY A 60 12.37 -6.95 5.64
CA GLY A 60 11.83 -6.29 6.83
C GLY A 60 10.81 -5.20 6.51
N TYR A 61 10.57 -4.35 7.51
CA TYR A 61 9.66 -3.22 7.41
C TYR A 61 10.29 -2.04 6.67
N THR A 62 9.48 -1.34 5.87
CA THR A 62 9.88 -0.07 5.29
C THR A 62 9.44 1.07 6.18
N ASN A 63 10.31 2.06 6.42
CA ASN A 63 9.92 3.29 7.09
C ASN A 63 9.92 4.43 6.06
N CYS A 64 8.73 4.90 5.73
CA CYS A 64 8.55 6.02 4.81
C CYS A 64 8.52 7.33 5.60
N THR A 65 9.35 8.30 5.25
CA THR A 65 9.36 9.63 5.89
C THR A 65 9.46 10.70 4.83
N LEU A 66 8.48 11.61 4.79
CA LEU A 66 8.47 12.72 3.85
C LEU A 66 9.12 13.96 4.44
N VAL A 67 9.75 14.75 3.58
CA VAL A 67 10.23 16.11 3.85
C VAL A 67 9.55 17.10 2.91
N ALA A 68 9.71 18.40 3.16
CA ALA A 68 9.09 19.45 2.33
C ALA A 68 9.44 19.33 0.84
N ALA A 69 10.69 18.94 0.52
CA ALA A 69 11.13 18.75 -0.86
C ALA A 69 10.49 17.55 -1.57
N ASP A 70 9.84 16.63 -0.84
CA ASP A 70 9.09 15.54 -1.47
C ASP A 70 7.71 16.03 -1.98
N ILE A 71 7.25 17.24 -1.62
CA ILE A 71 5.98 17.81 -2.10
C ILE A 71 6.23 18.58 -3.40
N ALA A 72 5.76 18.04 -4.52
CA ALA A 72 5.89 18.66 -5.84
C ALA A 72 4.81 19.73 -6.08
N TYR A 73 3.61 19.50 -5.55
CA TYR A 73 2.47 20.40 -5.65
C TYR A 73 1.46 20.13 -4.53
N GLU A 74 0.80 21.16 -4.03
CA GLU A 74 -0.28 21.01 -3.06
C GLU A 74 -1.29 22.14 -3.18
N ASP A 75 -2.58 21.79 -3.15
CA ASP A 75 -3.69 22.75 -3.05
C ASP A 75 -4.73 22.26 -2.02
N THR A 76 -5.93 22.86 -2.06
CA THR A 76 -7.04 22.49 -1.18
C THR A 76 -7.59 21.08 -1.46
N TRP A 77 -7.44 20.56 -2.68
CA TRP A 77 -8.08 19.33 -3.15
C TRP A 77 -7.13 18.13 -3.13
N LEU A 78 -5.84 18.35 -3.37
CA LEU A 78 -4.87 17.29 -3.58
C LEU A 78 -3.44 17.70 -3.20
N VAL A 79 -2.59 16.69 -3.12
CA VAL A 79 -1.14 16.80 -2.99
C VAL A 79 -0.48 15.86 -3.99
N ALA A 80 0.49 16.37 -4.73
CA ALA A 80 1.39 15.59 -5.57
C ALA A 80 2.73 15.47 -4.85
N LEU A 81 3.19 14.25 -4.62
CA LEU A 81 4.45 13.98 -3.93
C LEU A 81 5.38 13.11 -4.76
N HIS A 82 6.68 13.23 -4.52
CA HIS A 82 7.71 12.34 -5.04
C HIS A 82 7.74 11.05 -4.23
N LYS A 83 7.06 10.00 -4.71
CA LYS A 83 7.16 8.66 -4.12
C LYS A 83 8.54 8.09 -4.37
N ARG A 84 9.21 7.64 -3.31
CA ARG A 84 10.52 7.00 -3.40
C ARG A 84 10.41 5.55 -3.89
N LEU A 85 11.52 5.06 -4.44
CA LEU A 85 11.70 3.66 -4.81
C LEU A 85 11.62 2.77 -3.56
N GLY A 86 11.04 1.58 -3.69
CA GLY A 86 10.92 0.60 -2.61
C GLY A 86 9.74 0.87 -1.66
N TRP A 87 9.08 2.03 -1.76
CA TRP A 87 7.95 2.38 -0.92
C TRP A 87 6.64 1.87 -1.53
N TYR A 88 5.88 1.13 -0.72
CA TYR A 88 4.49 0.86 -1.02
C TYR A 88 3.65 2.14 -0.99
N VAL A 89 2.60 2.19 -1.79
CA VAL A 89 1.67 3.32 -1.79
C VAL A 89 0.71 3.22 -0.60
N GLY A 90 0.07 2.06 -0.45
CA GLY A 90 -0.89 1.76 0.62
C GLY A 90 -0.40 0.65 1.55
N ALA A 91 -1.24 0.32 2.54
CA ALA A 91 -0.98 -0.76 3.49
C ALA A 91 -0.80 -2.11 2.78
N THR A 92 0.09 -2.92 3.33
CA THR A 92 0.35 -4.31 2.93
C THR A 92 -0.23 -5.25 3.99
N PRO A 93 -0.43 -6.56 3.72
CA PRO A 93 -0.97 -7.49 4.71
C PRO A 93 -0.23 -7.56 6.05
N TRP A 94 1.06 -7.20 6.07
CA TRP A 94 1.94 -7.21 7.24
C TRP A 94 2.22 -5.82 7.83
N ASP A 95 1.88 -4.73 7.12
CA ASP A 95 2.30 -3.38 7.50
C ASP A 95 1.33 -2.30 7.02
N ASP A 96 0.73 -1.56 7.94
CA ASP A 96 -0.09 -0.36 7.68
C ASP A 96 0.57 0.96 8.13
N HIS A 97 1.82 0.91 8.56
CA HIS A 97 2.60 2.08 8.97
C HIS A 97 3.59 2.50 7.88
N GLY A 98 4.26 1.51 7.29
CA GLY A 98 5.42 1.66 6.39
C GLY A 98 5.10 1.93 4.93
N HIS A 99 4.17 2.85 4.65
CA HIS A 99 3.79 3.18 3.28
C HIS A 99 3.60 4.68 3.04
N THR A 100 3.56 5.05 1.76
CA THR A 100 3.58 6.45 1.31
C THR A 100 2.37 7.25 1.80
N LEU A 101 1.16 6.68 1.74
CA LEU A 101 -0.06 7.34 2.21
C LEU A 101 -0.03 7.62 3.73
N ALA A 102 0.47 6.67 4.55
CA ALA A 102 0.65 6.89 5.99
C ALA A 102 1.75 7.91 6.29
N ALA A 103 2.82 7.94 5.48
CA ALA A 103 3.84 8.98 5.57
C ALA A 103 3.29 10.38 5.24
N ALA A 104 2.44 10.50 4.20
CA ALA A 104 1.75 11.74 3.85
C ALA A 104 0.84 12.22 4.99
N ALA A 105 0.03 11.32 5.56
CA ALA A 105 -0.83 11.66 6.70
C ALA A 105 -0.01 12.14 7.92
N ARG A 106 1.09 11.46 8.27
CA ARG A 106 1.95 11.89 9.39
C ARG A 106 2.64 13.22 9.11
N TYR A 107 3.16 13.40 7.90
CA TYR A 107 3.81 14.65 7.50
C TYR A 107 2.84 15.84 7.59
N LEU A 108 1.66 15.74 6.99
CA LEU A 108 0.64 16.81 7.04
C LEU A 108 0.15 17.06 8.47
N ARG A 109 -0.07 16.00 9.26
CA ARG A 109 -0.42 16.16 10.69
C ARG A 109 0.65 16.92 11.47
N HIS A 110 1.91 16.59 11.26
CA HIS A 110 3.01 17.27 11.94
C HIS A 110 3.14 18.73 11.48
N ARG A 111 2.96 19.01 10.19
CA ARG A 111 3.06 20.35 9.61
C ARG A 111 1.88 21.25 9.99
N ASP A 112 0.66 20.71 9.94
CA ASP A 112 -0.59 21.48 9.97
C ASP A 112 -1.41 21.24 11.26
N GLY A 113 -0.90 20.43 12.19
CA GLY A 113 -1.59 20.02 13.43
C GLY A 113 -2.67 18.95 13.24
N SER A 114 -3.11 18.71 12.00
CA SER A 114 -4.06 17.65 11.64
C SER A 114 -3.78 17.14 10.22
N ALA A 115 -4.20 15.92 9.92
CA ALA A 115 -4.15 15.41 8.56
C ALA A 115 -5.57 15.46 7.97
N PRO A 116 -5.76 16.02 6.76
CA PRO A 116 -7.02 15.85 6.04
C PRO A 116 -7.23 14.37 5.70
N PRO A 117 -8.46 13.96 5.36
CA PRO A 117 -8.70 12.62 4.82
C PRO A 117 -7.93 12.47 3.50
N LEU A 118 -7.06 11.44 3.44
CA LEU A 118 -6.24 11.17 2.28
C LEU A 118 -6.75 9.97 1.50
N HIS A 119 -6.93 10.13 0.19
CA HIS A 119 -7.45 9.08 -0.69
C HIS A 119 -6.60 8.93 -1.95
N LEU A 120 -6.38 7.68 -2.36
CA LEU A 120 -5.65 7.34 -3.57
C LEU A 120 -6.60 7.35 -4.78
N ALA A 121 -6.21 8.02 -5.85
CA ALA A 121 -6.90 7.94 -7.15
C ALA A 121 -6.19 7.01 -8.13
N HIS A 122 -4.89 6.76 -7.89
CA HIS A 122 -4.04 5.84 -8.64
C HIS A 122 -2.94 5.31 -7.73
N GLN A 123 -2.15 4.37 -8.24
CA GLN A 123 -1.01 3.80 -7.52
C GLN A 123 0.19 3.69 -8.45
N LEU A 124 1.37 3.74 -7.84
CA LEU A 124 2.64 3.35 -8.42
C LEU A 124 3.10 2.06 -7.76
N ASP A 125 3.75 1.18 -8.52
CA ASP A 125 4.36 -0.02 -7.95
C ASP A 125 5.42 0.33 -6.89
N ARG A 126 5.70 -0.62 -6.00
CA ARG A 126 6.70 -0.49 -4.94
C ARG A 126 8.03 0.04 -5.50
N ASP A 127 8.48 -0.57 -6.59
CA ASP A 127 9.77 -0.29 -7.22
C ASP A 127 9.66 0.70 -8.39
N THR A 128 8.57 1.48 -8.45
CA THR A 128 8.45 2.67 -9.32
C THR A 128 8.57 3.93 -8.47
N SER A 129 9.53 4.81 -8.78
CA SER A 129 9.58 6.15 -8.20
C SER A 129 8.85 7.16 -9.09
N GLY A 130 8.48 8.32 -8.52
CA GLY A 130 7.89 9.41 -9.31
C GLY A 130 6.71 10.07 -8.62
N ILE A 131 5.92 10.81 -9.39
CA ILE A 131 4.81 11.60 -8.88
C ILE A 131 3.63 10.69 -8.51
N LEU A 132 3.25 10.71 -7.24
CA LEU A 132 2.01 10.14 -6.72
C LEU A 132 1.04 11.27 -6.37
N LEU A 133 -0.19 11.17 -6.85
CA LEU A 133 -1.24 12.14 -6.59
C LEU A 133 -2.18 11.57 -5.53
N ILE A 134 -2.39 12.33 -4.45
CA ILE A 134 -3.24 11.95 -3.32
C ILE A 134 -4.28 13.04 -3.13
N SER A 135 -5.55 12.65 -3.08
CA SER A 135 -6.64 13.58 -2.77
C SER A 135 -6.65 13.90 -1.28
N LYS A 136 -6.87 15.17 -0.94
CA LYS A 136 -7.04 15.71 0.43
C LYS A 136 -8.52 15.99 0.77
N ALA A 137 -9.42 15.84 -0.20
CA ALA A 137 -10.83 16.15 -0.05
C ALA A 137 -11.68 14.96 -0.53
N PRO A 138 -12.60 14.41 0.30
CA PRO A 138 -13.36 13.22 -0.08
C PRO A 138 -14.18 13.40 -1.37
N MET A 139 -14.66 14.62 -1.62
CA MET A 139 -15.41 14.97 -2.83
C MET A 139 -14.57 15.02 -4.12
N ALA A 140 -13.25 15.22 -4.01
CA ALA A 140 -12.35 15.29 -5.17
C ALA A 140 -11.90 13.89 -5.64
N ASN A 141 -11.85 12.91 -4.73
CA ASN A 141 -11.34 11.58 -5.06
C ASN A 141 -12.13 10.83 -6.16
N PRO A 142 -13.49 10.87 -6.20
CA PRO A 142 -14.25 10.25 -7.29
C PRO A 142 -13.92 10.84 -8.66
N GLN A 143 -13.75 12.16 -8.75
CA GLN A 143 -13.42 12.85 -10.00
C GLN A 143 -12.01 12.49 -10.48
N LEU A 144 -11.04 12.49 -9.56
CA LEU A 144 -9.67 12.07 -9.88
C LEU A 144 -9.64 10.60 -10.33
N THR A 145 -10.33 9.71 -9.61
CA THR A 145 -10.41 8.28 -9.96
C THR A 145 -11.02 8.08 -11.34
N ALA A 146 -12.09 8.80 -11.66
CA ALA A 146 -12.71 8.78 -12.99
C ALA A 146 -11.75 9.29 -14.08
N ALA A 147 -10.99 10.36 -13.81
CA ALA A 147 -10.02 10.89 -14.76
C ALA A 147 -8.87 9.89 -15.05
N PHE A 148 -8.35 9.23 -14.02
CA PHE A 148 -7.34 8.17 -14.19
C PHE A 148 -7.90 6.96 -14.93
N ALA A 149 -9.09 6.50 -14.57
CA ALA A 149 -9.73 5.35 -15.20
C ALA A 149 -10.13 5.62 -16.67
N GLY A 150 -10.58 6.84 -16.95
CA GLY A 150 -10.97 7.30 -18.29
C GLY A 150 -9.80 7.70 -19.19
N GLY A 151 -8.54 7.59 -18.72
CA GLY A 151 -7.36 7.96 -19.51
C GLY A 151 -7.23 9.47 -19.80
N GLN A 152 -7.89 10.31 -19.00
CA GLN A 152 -7.83 11.78 -19.14
C GLN A 152 -6.53 12.38 -18.56
N VAL A 153 -5.79 11.57 -17.78
CA VAL A 153 -4.52 11.96 -17.17
C VAL A 153 -3.36 11.46 -18.04
N GLU A 154 -2.59 12.40 -18.58
CA GLU A 154 -1.34 12.10 -19.25
C GLU A 154 -0.25 11.74 -18.23
N LYS A 155 0.46 10.64 -18.46
CA LYS A 155 1.53 10.15 -17.58
C LYS A 155 2.77 9.87 -18.42
N LEU A 156 3.85 10.58 -18.11
CA LEU A 156 5.16 10.36 -18.74
C LEU A 156 6.08 9.63 -17.78
N TYR A 157 6.62 8.49 -18.22
CA TYR A 157 7.58 7.70 -17.46
C TYR A 157 8.94 7.70 -18.15
N ARG A 158 10.00 7.79 -17.36
CA ARG A 158 11.37 7.56 -17.82
C ARG A 158 11.81 6.20 -17.32
N ALA A 159 12.29 5.35 -18.23
CA ALA A 159 12.76 4.02 -17.91
C ALA A 159 14.15 3.79 -18.52
N LEU A 160 14.97 3.01 -17.82
CA LEU A 160 16.17 2.40 -18.39
C LEU A 160 15.80 1.00 -18.87
N VAL A 161 16.14 0.67 -20.11
CA VAL A 161 15.78 -0.61 -20.74
C VAL A 161 17.02 -1.39 -21.16
N LEU A 162 16.87 -2.71 -21.22
CA LEU A 162 17.88 -3.59 -21.79
C LEU A 162 17.63 -3.75 -23.29
N GLY A 163 18.67 -3.57 -24.11
CA GLY A 163 18.59 -3.62 -25.58
C GLY A 163 18.44 -2.24 -26.23
N ALA A 164 18.14 -2.23 -27.53
CA ALA A 164 18.00 -1.02 -28.34
C ALA A 164 16.60 -0.99 -28.98
N PRO A 165 15.57 -0.50 -28.28
CA PRO A 165 14.24 -0.36 -28.89
C PRO A 165 14.25 0.71 -30.00
N PRO A 166 13.24 0.71 -30.88
CA PRO A 166 13.01 1.81 -31.81
C PRO A 166 12.87 3.15 -31.07
N GLU A 167 13.18 4.26 -31.75
CA GLU A 167 13.07 5.62 -31.18
C GLU A 167 11.64 5.95 -30.72
N ALA A 168 10.64 5.46 -31.45
CA ALA A 168 9.24 5.56 -31.08
C ALA A 168 8.49 4.29 -31.47
N GLY A 169 7.45 3.97 -30.70
CA GLY A 169 6.58 2.84 -30.97
C GLY A 169 5.43 2.77 -29.98
N VAL A 170 4.41 1.99 -30.34
CA VAL A 170 3.27 1.71 -29.47
C VAL A 170 3.29 0.23 -29.11
N VAL A 171 3.38 -0.06 -27.82
CA VAL A 171 3.25 -1.43 -27.31
C VAL A 171 1.81 -1.63 -26.84
N ARG A 172 1.16 -2.68 -27.33
CA ARG A 172 -0.16 -3.10 -26.87
C ARG A 172 -0.08 -4.54 -26.34
N SER A 173 -0.58 -4.77 -25.13
CA SER A 173 -0.57 -6.06 -24.48
C SER A 173 -1.80 -6.25 -23.60
N GLY A 174 -2.16 -7.50 -23.33
CA GLY A 174 -3.10 -7.85 -22.27
C GLY A 174 -2.40 -7.93 -20.92
N HIS A 175 -3.14 -7.77 -19.82
CA HIS A 175 -2.64 -8.04 -18.48
C HIS A 175 -3.72 -8.71 -17.63
N GLY A 176 -3.32 -9.65 -16.79
CA GLY A 176 -4.26 -10.43 -15.98
C GLY A 176 -3.56 -11.25 -14.90
N ARG A 177 -4.32 -11.86 -14.01
CA ARG A 177 -3.79 -12.76 -12.98
C ARG A 177 -3.66 -14.17 -13.53
N ALA A 178 -2.49 -14.78 -13.32
CA ALA A 178 -2.28 -16.20 -13.51
C ALA A 178 -3.00 -17.03 -12.43
N ALA A 179 -3.12 -18.35 -12.62
CA ALA A 179 -3.71 -19.27 -11.63
C ALA A 179 -3.05 -19.17 -10.24
N SER A 180 -1.74 -18.87 -10.20
CA SER A 180 -1.01 -18.64 -8.94
C SER A 180 -1.26 -17.26 -8.32
N GLY A 181 -2.19 -16.46 -8.85
CA GLY A 181 -2.54 -15.12 -8.40
C GLY A 181 -1.57 -13.99 -8.81
N ARG A 182 -0.45 -14.31 -9.48
CA ARG A 182 0.55 -13.32 -9.94
C ARG A 182 0.06 -12.58 -11.19
N TRP A 183 0.32 -11.28 -11.27
CA TRP A 183 0.07 -10.51 -12.49
C TRP A 183 1.05 -10.91 -13.59
N ARG A 184 0.55 -10.99 -14.81
CA ARG A 184 1.33 -11.31 -16.00
C ARG A 184 0.83 -10.49 -17.19
N LEU A 185 1.75 -10.17 -18.09
CA LEU A 185 1.46 -9.59 -19.40
C LEU A 185 1.27 -10.72 -20.41
N TYR A 186 0.31 -10.54 -21.30
CA TYR A 186 -0.04 -11.51 -22.35
C TYR A 186 -0.02 -10.84 -23.73
N PRO A 187 0.32 -11.58 -24.78
CA PRO A 187 0.03 -11.19 -26.16
C PRO A 187 -1.47 -10.88 -26.33
N LEU A 188 -1.79 -9.92 -27.21
CA LEU A 188 -3.19 -9.52 -27.43
C LEU A 188 -4.06 -10.65 -27.98
N ASP A 189 -3.48 -11.55 -28.77
CA ASP A 189 -4.15 -12.71 -29.38
C ASP A 189 -4.46 -13.84 -28.37
N GLU A 190 -3.96 -13.74 -27.14
CA GLU A 190 -4.29 -14.66 -26.03
C GLU A 190 -5.41 -14.13 -25.12
N LEU A 191 -5.88 -12.88 -25.31
CA LEU A 191 -6.96 -12.32 -24.51
C LEU A 191 -8.26 -13.14 -24.66
N GLY A 192 -8.86 -13.51 -23.53
CA GLY A 192 -10.13 -14.26 -23.46
C GLY A 192 -9.99 -15.78 -23.48
N ARG A 193 -8.75 -16.33 -23.55
CA ARG A 193 -8.52 -17.77 -23.40
C ARG A 193 -8.36 -18.15 -21.93
N SER A 194 -8.99 -19.24 -21.52
CA SER A 194 -8.70 -19.86 -20.23
C SER A 194 -7.35 -20.58 -20.33
N LEU A 195 -6.37 -20.12 -19.56
CA LEU A 195 -5.06 -20.76 -19.50
C LEU A 195 -5.13 -22.03 -18.63
N PRO A 196 -4.34 -23.08 -18.93
CA PRO A 196 -4.23 -24.27 -18.10
C PRO A 196 -3.68 -23.97 -16.70
#